data_AF-A0A954T3Q1-F1
#
_entry.id   AF-A0A954T3Q1-F1
#
_cell.length_a   1.000
_cell.length_b   1.000
_cell.length_c   1.000
_cell.angle_alpha   90.00
_cell.angle_beta   90.00
_cell.angle_gamma   90.00
#
_symmetry.space_group_name_H-M   'P 1'
#
loop_
_entity.id
_entity.type
_entity.pdbx_description
1 polymer ?
#
loop_
_entity_poly.entity_id
_entity_poly.type
_entity_poly.pdbx_seq_one_letter_code
_entity_poly.pdbx_strand_id
1 'polypeptide(L)' 'MKQAISGFHTDDEGHWEAQLACGHNQHVRHDPPWMIRE' A
#
# COMPACT_ATOMS: atom_id res chain seq x y z
N MET A 1 4.22 13.21 2.51
CA MET A 1 4.16 13.84 1.17
C MET A 1 3.41 12.89 0.24
N LYS A 2 2.50 13.39 -0.62
CA LYS A 2 1.83 12.53 -1.61
C LYS A 2 2.84 12.21 -2.71
N GLN A 3 3.07 10.92 -3.00
CA GLN A 3 3.98 10.47 -4.06
C GLN A 3 3.18 9.68 -5.08
N ALA A 4 3.52 9.80 -6.36
CA ALA A 4 2.90 9.02 -7.41
C ALA A 4 3.30 7.54 -7.24
N ILE A 5 2.34 6.64 -7.48
CA ILE A 5 2.58 5.20 -7.48
C ILE A 5 3.09 4.81 -8.87
N SER A 6 4.24 4.13 -8.91
CA SER A 6 4.87 3.63 -10.13
C SER A 6 4.55 2.16 -10.39
N GLY A 7 4.10 1.41 -9.38
CA GLY A 7 3.76 0.00 -9.53
C GLY A 7 3.22 -0.63 -8.24
N PHE A 8 2.78 -1.88 -8.36
CA PHE A 8 2.31 -2.70 -7.24
C PHE A 8 2.95 -4.08 -7.33
N HIS A 9 3.41 -4.59 -6.19
CA HIS A 9 3.92 -5.95 -6.04
C HIS A 9 3.64 -6.46 -4.63
N THR A 10 3.90 -7.74 -4.39
CA THR A 10 3.80 -8.34 -3.05
C THR A 10 5.18 -8.51 -2.45
N ASP A 11 5.28 -8.30 -1.15
CA ASP A 11 6.49 -8.62 -0.38
C ASP A 11 6.65 -10.15 -0.21
N ASP A 12 7.69 -10.55 0.52
CA ASP A 12 8.01 -11.95 0.80
C ASP A 12 6.94 -12.66 1.67
N GLU A 13 6.18 -11.88 2.45
CA GLU A 13 5.05 -12.35 3.27
C GLU A 13 3.74 -12.40 2.48
N GLY A 14 3.74 -11.95 1.23
CA GLY A 14 2.57 -11.91 0.34
C GLY A 14 1.69 -10.68 0.52
N HIS A 15 2.16 -9.65 1.23
CA HIS A 15 1.43 -8.40 1.39
C HIS A 15 1.65 -7.47 0.21
N TRP A 16 0.55 -6.93 -0.33
CA TRP A 16 0.59 -5.90 -1.36
C TRP A 16 1.24 -4.60 -0.87
N GLU A 17 2.20 -4.13 -1.65
CA GLU A 17 2.90 -2.88 -1.52
C GLU A 17 2.84 -2.08 -2.82
N ALA A 18 2.78 -0.76 -2.69
CA ALA A 18 2.86 0.19 -3.78
C ALA A 18 4.28 0.74 -3.87
N GLN A 19 4.93 0.59 -5.01
CA GLN A 19 6.22 1.24 -5.27
C GLN A 19 5.97 2.70 -5.64
N LEU A 20 6.55 3.61 -4.87
CA LEU A 20 6.45 5.05 -5.09
C LEU A 20 7.51 5.50 -6.10
N ALA A 21 7.23 6.58 -6.84
CA ALA A 21 8.17 7.16 -7.81
C ALA A 21 9.51 7.61 -7.19
N CYS A 22 9.57 7.78 -5.87
CA CYS A 22 10.80 8.08 -5.13
C CYS A 22 11.65 6.83 -4.78
N GLY A 23 11.23 5.63 -5.21
CA GLY A 23 11.93 4.37 -4.95
C GLY A 23 11.61 3.71 -3.61
N HIS A 24 10.76 4.33 -2.79
CA HIS A 24 10.28 3.72 -1.55
C HIS A 24 9.03 2.88 -1.80
N ASN A 25 8.81 1.88 -0.96
CA ASN A 25 7.60 1.07 -1.00
C ASN A 25 6.67 1.45 0.16
N GLN A 26 5.37 1.46 -0.12
CA GLN A 26 4.34 1.75 0.86
C GLN A 26 3.34 0.60 0.90
N HIS A 27 3.22 -0.07 2.05
CA HIS A 27 2.23 -1.13 2.24
C HIS A 27 0.83 -0.58 1.96
N VAL A 28 0.10 -1.29 1.11
CA VAL A 28 -1.32 -1.02 0.90
C VAL A 28 -2.03 -1.49 2.17
N ARG A 29 -2.95 -0.67 2.69
CA ARG A 29 -3.69 -1.04 3.89
C ARG A 29 -4.53 -2.29 3.59
N HIS A 30 -4.16 -3.41 4.20
CA HIS A 30 -4.86 -4.70 4.06
C HIS A 30 -6.17 -4.72 4.85
N ASP A 31 -6.17 -4.10 6.04
CA ASP A 31 -7.35 -4.01 6.89
C ASP A 31 -7.72 -2.54 7.13
N PRO A 32 -8.80 -2.02 6.53
CA PRO A 32 -9.42 -0.83 7.07
C PRO A 32 -9.83 -1.13 8.52
N PRO A 33 -9.64 -0.21 9.49
CA PRO A 33 -10.21 -0.39 10.81
C PRO A 33 -11.70 -0.69 10.65
N TRP A 34 -12.18 -1.67 11.42
CA TRP A 34 -13.59 -2.08 11.43
C TRP A 34 -14.48 -0.83 11.48
N MET A 35 -15.14 -0.52 10.37
CA MET A 35 -15.93 0.69 10.22
C MET A 35 -17.38 0.28 10.09
N ILE A 36 -18.14 0.44 11.17
CA ILE A 36 -19.60 0.39 11.10
C ILE A 36 -20.02 1.55 10.20
N ARG A 37 -20.67 1.24 9.08
CA ARG A 37 -21.38 2.21 8.26
C ARG A 37 -22.83 2.22 8.75
N GLU A 38 -23.27 3.33 9.32
CA GLU A 38 -24.67 3.59 9.68
C GLU A 38 -25.54 3.86 8.45
#